data_AF-A0A8T4QMN0-F1
#
_entry.id   AF-A0A8T4QMN0-F1
#
_cell.length_a   1.000
_cell.length_b   1.000
_cell.length_c   1.000
_cell.angle_alpha   90.00
_cell.angle_beta   90.00
_cell.angle_gamma   90.00
#
_symmetry.space_group_name_H-M   'P 1'
#
loop_
_entity.id
_entity.type
_entity.pdbx_description
1 polymer ?
#
loop_
_entity_poly.entity_id
_entity_poly.type
_entity_poly.pdbx_seq_one_letter_code
_entity_poly.pdbx_strand_id
1 'polypeptide(L)'
;LKEEELTEIEAYLYIGDGKFHPLTLVFAQKDTLDKKEVIVNNPIQNKMFLVSEADVKTILNKYKSSLMKFLTANRIGVIVTIKPGQEQFKAGLILEKKYPNKKFYYFIDNVISFDQLENFPFIEVWVNTACPRVGFDDQEKFRKGVVNLNDAMRAEEILGKKKVF
;
A
#
# COMPACT_ATOMS: atom_id res chain seq x y z
N LEU A 1 -5.71 -7.30 37.96
CA LEU A 1 -5.49 -7.77 36.57
C LEU A 1 -4.01 -8.09 36.47
N LYS A 2 -3.65 -9.35 36.15
CA LYS A 2 -2.24 -9.71 35.99
C LYS A 2 -1.71 -8.96 34.77
N GLU A 3 -0.56 -8.30 34.91
CA GLU A 3 0.07 -7.49 33.86
C GLU A 3 0.48 -8.27 32.60
N GLU A 4 0.32 -9.60 32.60
CA GLU A 4 0.83 -10.52 31.59
C GLU A 4 -0.14 -10.81 30.42
N GLU A 5 -1.36 -10.25 30.41
CA GLU A 5 -2.39 -10.51 29.37
C GLU A 5 -2.58 -9.38 28.32
N LEU A 6 -1.85 -8.27 28.40
CA LEU A 6 -2.07 -7.09 27.53
C LEU A 6 -1.30 -7.10 26.19
N THR A 7 -0.77 -8.25 25.74
CA THR A 7 0.06 -8.30 24.52
C THR A 7 -0.72 -8.46 23.22
N GLU A 8 -1.99 -8.89 23.29
CA GLU A 8 -2.80 -9.10 22.09
C GLU A 8 -3.70 -7.90 21.81
N ILE A 9 -3.54 -7.27 20.65
CA ILE A 9 -4.43 -6.21 20.19
C ILE A 9 -5.73 -6.86 19.72
N GLU A 10 -6.84 -6.60 20.41
CA GLU A 10 -8.16 -7.14 20.03
C GLU A 10 -8.85 -6.30 18.95
N ALA A 11 -8.67 -4.98 19.00
CA ALA A 11 -9.25 -4.03 18.06
C ALA A 11 -8.46 -2.72 18.04
N TYR A 12 -8.68 -1.91 17.00
CA TYR A 12 -8.17 -0.55 16.89
C TYR A 12 -9.31 0.46 17.09
N LEU A 13 -9.10 1.45 17.97
CA LEU A 13 -9.98 2.61 18.12
C LEU A 13 -9.33 3.83 17.45
N TYR A 14 -9.95 4.33 16.38
CA TYR A 14 -9.60 5.61 15.76
C TYR A 14 -10.47 6.72 16.34
N ILE A 15 -9.84 7.76 16.89
CA ILE A 15 -10.52 8.95 17.41
C ILE A 15 -10.20 10.12 16.48
N GLY A 16 -11.21 10.60 15.75
CA GLY A 16 -11.03 11.70 14.82
C GLY A 16 -12.15 11.78 13.79
N ASP A 17 -12.12 12.84 12.99
CA ASP A 17 -12.97 12.97 11.82
C ASP A 17 -12.30 12.35 10.58
N GLY A 18 -13.07 12.27 9.49
CA GLY A 18 -12.63 11.67 8.23
C GLY A 18 -12.58 10.13 8.25
N LYS A 19 -12.44 9.55 7.06
CA LYS A 19 -12.36 8.09 6.86
C LYS A 19 -10.99 7.60 6.40
N PHE A 20 -10.08 8.50 6.05
CA PHE A 20 -8.79 8.14 5.44
C PHE A 20 -7.95 7.20 6.33
N HIS A 21 -7.63 7.63 7.56
CA HIS A 21 -6.83 6.83 8.50
C HIS A 21 -7.49 5.49 8.86
N PRO A 22 -8.77 5.44 9.27
CA PRO A 22 -9.37 4.16 9.66
C PRO A 22 -9.48 3.18 8.47
N LEU A 23 -9.79 3.65 7.26
CA LEU A 23 -9.79 2.79 6.07
C LEU A 23 -8.37 2.32 5.69
N THR A 24 -7.36 3.18 5.82
CA THR A 24 -5.96 2.78 5.59
C THR A 24 -5.52 1.74 6.62
N LEU A 25 -6.02 1.80 7.85
CA LEU A 25 -5.76 0.80 8.89
C LEU A 25 -6.35 -0.56 8.53
N VAL A 26 -7.58 -0.59 8.01
CA VAL A 26 -8.17 -1.82 7.45
C VAL A 26 -7.33 -2.33 6.28
N PHE A 27 -6.96 -1.45 5.35
CA PHE A 27 -6.14 -1.82 4.20
C PHE A 27 -4.74 -2.33 4.59
N ALA A 28 -4.11 -1.78 5.62
CA ALA A 28 -2.81 -2.23 6.11
C ALA A 28 -2.85 -3.69 6.63
N GLN A 29 -4.02 -4.17 7.05
CA GLN A 29 -4.24 -5.54 7.52
C GLN A 29 -4.50 -6.54 6.37
N LYS A 30 -4.39 -6.11 5.09
CA LYS A 30 -4.65 -6.93 3.89
C LYS A 30 -3.92 -8.28 3.87
N ASP A 31 -2.70 -8.34 4.39
CA ASP A 31 -1.83 -9.53 4.38
C ASP A 31 -1.73 -10.26 5.72
N THR A 32 -2.61 -9.91 6.67
CA THR A 32 -2.72 -10.52 8.00
C THR A 32 -3.87 -11.54 8.04
N LEU A 33 -3.66 -12.67 8.70
CA LEU A 33 -4.69 -13.72 8.86
C LEU A 33 -5.73 -13.36 9.94
N ASP A 34 -5.26 -12.71 11.00
CA ASP A 34 -6.03 -12.27 12.15
C ASP A 34 -6.31 -10.77 12.03
N LYS A 35 -7.32 -10.43 11.23
CA LYS A 35 -7.73 -9.05 10.98
C LYS A 35 -8.47 -8.53 12.21
N LYS A 36 -7.97 -7.45 12.79
CA LYS A 36 -8.55 -6.76 13.94
C LYS A 36 -9.55 -5.71 13.47
N GLU A 37 -10.64 -5.59 14.20
CA GLU A 37 -11.68 -4.62 13.91
C GLU A 37 -11.15 -3.19 14.08
N VAL A 38 -11.70 -2.26 13.29
CA VAL A 38 -11.37 -0.85 13.37
C VAL A 38 -12.65 -0.07 13.70
N ILE A 39 -12.72 0.40 14.94
CA ILE A 39 -13.82 1.21 15.47
C ILE A 39 -13.45 2.67 15.28
N VAL A 40 -14.35 3.46 14.73
CA VAL A 40 -14.19 4.91 14.57
C VAL A 40 -15.07 5.61 15.58
N ASN A 41 -14.49 6.46 16.41
CA ASN A 41 -15.19 7.46 17.21
C ASN A 41 -14.98 8.84 16.58
N ASN A 42 -16.03 9.38 15.97
CA ASN A 42 -16.02 10.72 15.41
C ASN A 42 -16.63 11.71 16.43
N PRO A 43 -15.81 12.51 17.13
CA PRO A 43 -16.28 13.42 18.17
C PRO A 43 -17.05 14.62 17.60
N ILE A 44 -16.84 14.96 16.32
CA ILE A 44 -17.54 16.07 15.67
C ILE A 44 -18.98 15.66 15.32
N GLN A 45 -19.17 14.41 14.90
CA GLN A 45 -20.50 13.88 14.55
C GLN A 45 -21.22 13.20 15.71
N ASN A 46 -20.57 13.04 16.87
CA ASN A 46 -21.03 12.25 18.01
C ASN A 46 -21.49 10.84 17.58
N LYS A 47 -20.69 10.18 16.74
CA LYS A 47 -21.01 8.85 16.20
C LYS A 47 -19.85 7.90 16.37
N MET A 48 -20.19 6.65 16.70
CA MET A 48 -19.28 5.52 16.60
C MET A 48 -19.76 4.54 15.55
N PHE A 49 -18.84 4.04 14.73
CA PHE A 49 -19.14 3.06 13.69
C PHE A 49 -17.92 2.19 13.40
N LEU A 50 -18.15 1.01 12.83
CA LEU A 50 -17.09 0.13 12.35
C LEU A 50 -16.73 0.49 10.92
N VAL A 51 -15.46 0.36 10.57
CA VAL A 51 -15.01 0.22 9.19
C VAL A 51 -14.47 -1.19 8.98
N SER A 52 -14.72 -1.74 7.80
CA SER A 52 -14.52 -3.13 7.47
C SER A 52 -13.81 -3.29 6.12
N GLU A 53 -13.39 -4.51 5.81
CA GLU A 53 -12.81 -4.85 4.52
C GLU A 53 -13.75 -4.55 3.35
N ALA A 54 -15.07 -4.61 3.56
CA ALA A 54 -16.05 -4.25 2.55
C ALA A 54 -15.90 -2.79 2.09
N ASP A 55 -15.51 -1.89 3.01
CA ASP A 55 -15.32 -0.46 2.73
C ASP A 55 -14.08 -0.18 1.84
N VAL A 56 -13.12 -1.11 1.79
CA VAL A 56 -11.88 -0.99 1.01
C VAL A 56 -11.75 -2.06 -0.09
N LYS A 57 -12.77 -2.89 -0.30
CA LYS A 57 -12.74 -4.05 -1.20
C LYS A 57 -12.30 -3.72 -2.62
N THR A 58 -12.80 -2.61 -3.18
CA THR A 58 -12.42 -2.17 -4.54
C THR A 58 -10.94 -1.85 -4.64
N ILE A 59 -10.39 -1.14 -3.65
CA ILE A 59 -8.97 -0.76 -3.61
C ILE A 59 -8.12 -2.02 -3.38
N LEU A 60 -8.52 -2.92 -2.49
CA LEU A 60 -7.84 -4.20 -2.26
C LEU A 60 -7.75 -5.04 -3.54
N ASN A 61 -8.84 -5.17 -4.28
CA ASN A 61 -8.86 -5.92 -5.54
C ASN A 61 -7.91 -5.31 -6.58
N LYS A 62 -7.93 -3.97 -6.73
CA LYS A 62 -7.02 -3.26 -7.63
C LYS A 62 -5.56 -3.42 -7.21
N TYR A 63 -5.29 -3.35 -5.91
CA TYR A 63 -3.97 -3.54 -5.35
C TYR A 63 -3.44 -4.96 -5.55
N LYS A 64 -4.28 -5.98 -5.28
CA LYS A 64 -3.99 -7.39 -5.56
C LYS A 64 -3.63 -7.58 -7.04
N SER A 65 -4.42 -7.00 -7.94
CA SER A 65 -4.17 -7.04 -9.39
C SER A 65 -2.83 -6.39 -9.76
N SER A 66 -2.51 -5.24 -9.16
CA SER A 66 -1.23 -4.56 -9.34
C SER A 66 -0.05 -5.41 -8.84
N LEU A 67 -0.22 -6.13 -7.73
CA LEU A 67 0.80 -7.02 -7.17
C LEU A 67 1.03 -8.26 -8.04
N MET A 68 -0.04 -8.88 -8.55
CA MET A 68 0.06 -9.97 -9.53
C MET A 68 0.75 -9.51 -10.81
N LYS A 69 0.41 -8.31 -11.29
CA LYS A 69 1.04 -7.70 -12.45
C LYS A 69 2.52 -7.41 -12.22
N PHE A 70 2.91 -6.97 -11.02
CA PHE A 70 4.32 -6.80 -10.67
C PHE A 70 5.13 -8.08 -10.81
N LEU A 71 4.59 -9.22 -10.39
CA LEU A 71 5.28 -10.51 -10.54
C LEU A 71 5.47 -10.92 -12.00
N THR A 72 4.56 -10.58 -12.90
CA THR A 72 4.63 -10.96 -14.33
C THR A 72 5.26 -9.91 -15.24
N ALA A 73 5.34 -8.64 -14.81
CA ALA A 73 5.88 -7.54 -15.61
C ALA A 73 7.40 -7.64 -15.82
N ASN A 74 7.86 -7.20 -17.00
CA ASN A 74 9.28 -7.16 -17.35
C ASN A 74 9.90 -5.77 -17.14
N ARG A 75 9.10 -4.70 -17.24
CA ARG A 75 9.56 -3.31 -17.13
C ARG A 75 8.86 -2.59 -15.98
N ILE A 76 9.62 -2.29 -14.95
CA ILE A 76 9.14 -1.72 -13.69
C ILE A 76 9.56 -0.26 -13.59
N GLY A 77 8.61 0.62 -13.30
CA GLY A 77 8.90 2.02 -12.99
C GLY A 77 8.94 2.21 -11.48
N VAL A 78 10.05 2.69 -10.94
CA VAL A 78 10.21 2.97 -9.51
C VAL A 78 10.12 4.46 -9.29
N ILE A 79 9.13 4.89 -8.53
CA ILE A 79 8.89 6.31 -8.22
C ILE A 79 9.64 6.62 -6.93
N VAL A 80 10.53 7.59 -6.99
CA VAL A 80 11.39 8.01 -5.88
C VAL A 80 11.20 9.50 -5.65
N THR A 81 11.07 9.90 -4.40
CA THR A 81 11.07 11.31 -4.02
C THR A 81 12.37 11.73 -3.34
N ILE A 82 12.83 12.95 -3.62
CA ILE A 82 13.97 13.56 -2.91
C ILE A 82 13.55 14.33 -1.64
N LYS A 83 12.27 14.29 -1.26
CA LYS A 83 11.79 14.91 -0.03
C LYS A 83 12.44 14.25 1.18
N PRO A 84 13.05 15.03 2.10
CA PRO A 84 13.62 14.50 3.33
C PRO A 84 12.60 13.63 4.09
N GLY A 85 13.01 12.43 4.51
CA GLY A 85 12.15 11.48 5.23
C GLY A 85 11.26 10.58 4.36
N GLN A 86 11.19 10.82 3.05
CA GLN A 86 10.45 9.96 2.10
C GLN A 86 11.35 9.30 1.04
N GLU A 87 12.65 9.59 1.09
CA GLU A 87 13.65 9.06 0.16
C GLU A 87 13.95 7.58 0.49
N GLN A 88 13.68 6.70 -0.47
CA GLN A 88 13.87 5.24 -0.35
C GLN A 88 14.56 4.62 -1.58
N PHE A 89 15.41 5.37 -2.26
CA PHE A 89 16.17 4.93 -3.45
C PHE A 89 16.98 3.67 -3.17
N LYS A 90 17.71 3.63 -2.05
CA LYS A 90 18.53 2.46 -1.67
C LYS A 90 17.69 1.19 -1.49
N ALA A 91 16.48 1.33 -0.95
CA ALA A 91 15.57 0.21 -0.79
C ALA A 91 15.00 -0.25 -2.15
N GLY A 92 14.76 0.69 -3.08
CA GLY A 92 14.46 0.38 -4.49
C GLY A 92 15.56 -0.45 -5.16
N LEU A 93 16.84 -0.11 -4.96
CA LEU A 93 17.96 -0.89 -5.49
C LEU A 93 18.02 -2.31 -4.91
N ILE A 94 17.59 -2.51 -3.66
CA ILE A 94 17.49 -3.84 -3.06
C ILE A 94 16.39 -4.65 -3.76
N LEU A 95 15.25 -4.03 -4.07
CA LEU A 95 14.18 -4.67 -4.84
C LEU A 95 14.67 -5.10 -6.23
N GLU A 96 15.42 -4.24 -6.92
CA GLU A 96 16.00 -4.57 -8.23
C GLU A 96 16.93 -5.79 -8.16
N LYS A 97 17.80 -5.85 -7.15
CA LYS A 97 18.66 -7.03 -6.92
C LYS A 97 17.87 -8.31 -6.65
N LYS A 98 16.70 -8.21 -6.00
CA LYS A 98 15.81 -9.35 -5.74
C LYS A 98 15.16 -9.88 -7.02
N TYR A 99 14.94 -9.02 -8.03
CA TYR A 99 14.30 -9.39 -9.29
C TYR A 99 15.22 -9.12 -10.50
N PRO A 100 16.37 -9.82 -10.62
CA PRO A 100 17.40 -9.51 -11.63
C PRO A 100 16.95 -9.72 -13.08
N ASN A 101 15.87 -10.50 -13.28
CA ASN A 101 15.30 -10.76 -14.62
C ASN A 101 14.36 -9.63 -15.10
N LYS A 102 14.07 -8.64 -14.26
CA LYS A 102 13.23 -7.50 -14.60
C LYS A 102 14.11 -6.27 -14.86
N LYS A 103 13.63 -5.36 -15.70
CA LYS A 103 14.30 -4.07 -15.94
C LYS A 103 13.64 -2.98 -15.12
N PHE A 104 14.42 -2.34 -14.25
CA PHE A 104 13.96 -1.25 -13.40
C PHE A 104 14.34 0.11 -14.00
N TYR A 105 13.41 1.05 -13.92
CA TYR A 105 13.58 2.44 -14.37
C TYR A 105 13.22 3.35 -13.20
N TYR A 106 14.16 4.20 -12.76
CA TYR A 106 13.94 5.09 -11.61
C TYR A 106 13.51 6.47 -12.07
N PHE A 107 12.41 6.95 -11.51
CA PHE A 107 11.81 8.25 -11.76
C PHE A 107 11.90 9.05 -10.47
N ILE A 108 12.78 10.05 -10.47
CA ILE A 108 13.14 10.82 -9.29
C ILE A 108 12.55 12.22 -9.43
N ASP A 109 11.75 12.63 -8.46
CA ASP A 109 11.15 13.98 -8.42
C ASP A 109 11.05 14.51 -6.98
N ASN A 110 10.94 15.82 -6.79
CA ASN A 110 10.54 16.39 -5.52
C ASN A 110 9.03 16.22 -5.30
N VAL A 111 8.22 16.58 -6.29
CA VAL A 111 6.75 16.49 -6.23
C VAL A 111 6.27 15.54 -7.32
N ILE A 112 5.85 14.35 -6.91
CA ILE A 112 5.41 13.32 -7.84
C ILE A 112 4.07 13.73 -8.46
N SER A 113 4.08 13.98 -9.77
CA SER A 113 2.86 14.19 -10.56
C SER A 113 2.44 12.88 -11.24
N PHE A 114 1.42 12.21 -10.71
CA PHE A 114 0.95 10.92 -11.24
C PHE A 114 0.48 10.99 -12.69
N ASP A 115 -0.06 12.13 -13.12
CA ASP A 115 -0.50 12.35 -14.50
C ASP A 115 0.67 12.28 -15.51
N GLN A 116 1.90 12.58 -15.07
CA GLN A 116 3.08 12.53 -15.94
C GLN A 116 3.57 11.09 -16.16
N LEU A 117 3.11 10.13 -15.36
CA LEU A 117 3.50 8.73 -15.50
C LEU A 117 2.98 8.11 -16.81
N GLU A 118 1.90 8.66 -17.39
CA GLU A 118 1.37 8.20 -18.68
C GLU A 118 2.33 8.46 -19.85
N ASN A 119 3.27 9.41 -19.70
CA ASN A 119 4.30 9.70 -20.70
C ASN A 119 5.34 8.57 -20.83
N PHE A 120 5.29 7.55 -19.97
CA PHE A 120 6.19 6.40 -19.99
C PHE A 120 5.43 5.09 -20.28
N PRO A 121 4.84 4.95 -21.48
CA PRO A 121 3.93 3.84 -21.80
C PRO A 121 4.61 2.46 -21.82
N PHE A 122 5.95 2.42 -21.88
CA PHE A 122 6.75 1.19 -21.80
C PHE A 122 6.81 0.61 -20.38
N ILE A 123 6.43 1.38 -19.35
CA ILE A 123 6.31 0.88 -17.98
C ILE A 123 5.04 0.05 -17.85
N GLU A 124 5.20 -1.16 -17.33
CA GLU A 124 4.10 -2.11 -17.20
C GLU A 124 3.40 -1.99 -15.85
N VAL A 125 4.13 -1.62 -14.80
CA VAL A 125 3.61 -1.39 -13.44
C VAL A 125 4.56 -0.47 -12.66
N TRP A 126 4.01 0.23 -11.68
CA TRP A 126 4.76 1.16 -10.84
C TRP A 126 5.05 0.59 -9.45
N VAL A 127 6.21 0.92 -8.91
CA VAL A 127 6.58 0.73 -7.51
C VAL A 127 6.68 2.11 -6.86
N ASN A 128 5.86 2.36 -5.86
CA ASN A 128 5.90 3.56 -5.05
C ASN A 128 6.87 3.39 -3.88
N THR A 129 7.91 4.22 -3.85
CA THR A 129 8.86 4.31 -2.72
C THR A 129 8.63 5.55 -1.86
N ALA A 130 7.69 6.42 -2.25
CA ALA A 130 7.32 7.63 -1.54
C ALA A 130 6.21 7.35 -0.50
N CYS A 131 5.33 8.32 -0.26
CA CYS A 131 4.27 8.20 0.73
C CYS A 131 3.36 6.97 0.44
N PRO A 132 3.20 6.02 1.39
CA PRO A 132 2.39 4.81 1.17
C PRO A 132 0.92 5.09 0.86
N ARG A 133 0.44 6.29 1.21
CA ARG A 133 -0.91 6.80 0.89
C ARG A 133 -1.24 6.69 -0.60
N VAL A 134 -0.24 6.87 -1.47
CA VAL A 134 -0.40 6.78 -2.92
C VAL A 134 -0.93 5.41 -3.34
N GLY A 135 -0.49 4.35 -2.66
CA GLY A 135 -0.96 3.00 -2.89
C GLY A 135 -2.41 2.74 -2.46
N PHE A 136 -3.07 3.71 -1.80
CA PHE A 136 -4.45 3.62 -1.33
C PHE A 136 -5.33 4.72 -1.97
N ASP A 137 -4.97 6.00 -1.76
CA ASP A 137 -5.73 7.18 -2.20
C ASP A 137 -5.72 7.38 -3.72
N ASP A 138 -4.57 7.15 -4.34
CA ASP A 138 -4.33 7.52 -5.74
C ASP A 138 -4.31 6.31 -6.69
N GLN A 139 -4.68 5.11 -6.22
CA GLN A 139 -4.69 3.88 -7.03
C GLN A 139 -5.39 4.05 -8.38
N GLU A 140 -6.50 4.80 -8.39
CA GLU A 140 -7.28 5.08 -9.61
C GLU A 140 -6.48 5.82 -10.68
N LYS A 141 -5.49 6.65 -10.28
CA LYS A 141 -4.65 7.42 -11.20
C LYS A 141 -3.60 6.53 -11.89
N PHE A 142 -3.31 5.36 -11.35
CA PHE A 142 -2.34 4.43 -11.91
C PHE A 142 -3.01 3.44 -12.85
N ARG A 143 -3.25 3.85 -14.10
CA ARG A 143 -3.78 2.95 -15.15
C ARG A 143 -2.94 1.67 -15.34
N LYS A 144 -1.63 1.77 -15.12
CA LYS A 144 -0.70 0.63 -15.20
C LYS A 144 -0.61 -0.18 -13.88
N GLY A 145 -1.26 0.26 -12.81
CA GLY A 145 -1.17 -0.31 -11.47
C GLY A 145 0.04 0.20 -10.69
N VAL A 146 -0.08 0.25 -9.37
CA VAL A 146 1.02 0.63 -8.47
C VAL A 146 1.02 -0.23 -7.22
N VAL A 147 2.20 -0.58 -6.74
CA VAL A 147 2.43 -1.27 -5.46
C VAL A 147 3.42 -0.50 -4.61
N ASN A 148 3.26 -0.53 -3.29
CA ASN A 148 4.23 0.05 -2.37
C ASN A 148 5.47 -0.86 -2.28
N LEU A 149 6.63 -0.26 -2.05
CA LEU A 149 7.92 -0.96 -2.00
C LEU A 149 7.92 -2.18 -1.05
N ASN A 150 7.38 -2.02 0.16
CA ASN A 150 7.32 -3.10 1.15
C ASN A 150 6.51 -4.32 0.67
N ASP A 151 5.41 -4.07 -0.05
CA ASP A 151 4.60 -5.16 -0.60
C ASP A 151 5.25 -5.78 -1.83
N ALA A 152 5.91 -4.99 -2.68
CA ALA A 152 6.72 -5.50 -3.79
C ALA A 152 7.85 -6.42 -3.29
N MET A 153 8.50 -6.06 -2.19
CA MET A 153 9.52 -6.88 -1.52
C MET A 153 8.97 -8.21 -1.01
N ARG A 154 7.67 -8.30 -0.70
CA ARG A 154 7.01 -9.49 -0.15
C ARG A 154 5.94 -10.07 -1.10
N ALA A 155 5.97 -9.71 -2.38
CA ALA A 155 4.86 -9.96 -3.30
C ALA A 155 4.46 -11.44 -3.40
N GLU A 156 5.44 -12.34 -3.49
CA GLU A 156 5.21 -13.79 -3.54
C GLU A 156 4.63 -14.35 -2.25
N GLU A 157 5.12 -13.89 -1.08
CA GLU A 157 4.63 -14.28 0.24
C GLU A 157 3.18 -13.83 0.43
N ILE A 158 2.89 -12.57 0.09
CA ILE A 158 1.57 -11.96 0.21
C ILE A 158 0.57 -12.72 -0.68
N LEU A 159 0.90 -12.99 -1.95
CA LEU A 159 0.01 -13.69 -2.88
C LEU A 159 -0.11 -15.20 -2.64
N GLY A 160 0.90 -15.82 -2.00
CA GLY A 160 0.89 -17.25 -1.67
C GLY A 160 -0.02 -17.61 -0.49
N LYS A 161 -0.42 -16.64 0.33
CA LYS A 161 -1.34 -16.86 1.46
C LYS A 161 -2.77 -17.05 0.94
N LYS A 162 -3.31 -18.27 1.08
CA LYS A 162 -4.67 -18.68 0.62
C LYS A 162 -5.84 -17.83 1.16
N LYS A 163 -5.63 -16.95 2.14
CA LYS A 163 -6.63 -16.06 2.76
C LYS A 163 -6.30 -14.56 2.65
N VAL A 164 -5.29 -14.18 1.87
CA VAL A 164 -4.86 -12.79 1.71
C VAL A 164 -5.43 -12.24 0.41
N PHE A 165 -6.17 -11.13 0.56
CA PHE A 165 -7.10 -10.50 -0.38
C PHE A 165 -8.36 -11.30 -0.77
#